data_AF-A0A5D0NPP9-F1
#
_entry.id   AF-A0A5D0NPP9-F1
#
_cell.length_a   1.000
_cell.length_b   1.000
_cell.length_c   1.000
_cell.angle_alpha   90.00
_cell.angle_beta   90.00
_cell.angle_gamma   90.00
#
_symmetry.space_group_name_H-M   'P 1'
#
loop_
_entity.id
_entity.type
_entity.pdbx_description
1 polymer ?
#
loop_
_entity_poly.entity_id
_entity_poly.type
_entity_poly.pdbx_seq_one_letter_code
_entity_poly.pdbx_strand_id
1 'polypeptide(L)'
;MLGALLETDFNALVTPSLVKAIYVLTLIVVTLECLAILFFGIWLFQGEAWLSGLIAVLVTPFVWLLQMLLTRVLMEAVVVRFKQAEYLRVIKDKL
;
A
#
# COMPACT_ATOMS: atom_id res chain seq x y z
N MET A 1 14.54 3.69 12.37
CA MET A 1 13.55 3.60 11.26
C MET A 1 13.71 4.75 10.28
N LEU A 2 13.74 6.02 10.71
CA LEU A 2 14.01 7.16 9.82
C LEU A 2 15.37 7.08 9.10
N GLY A 3 16.43 6.63 9.79
CA GLY A 3 17.75 6.44 9.16
C GLY A 3 17.73 5.47 7.97
N ALA A 4 16.99 4.36 8.07
CA ALA A 4 16.85 3.38 7.00
C ALA A 4 15.92 3.83 5.85
N LEU A 5 15.07 4.85 6.08
CA LEU A 5 14.25 5.47 5.03
C LEU A 5 15.05 6.47 4.18
N LEU A 6 16.12 7.04 4.73
CA LEU A 6 16.96 8.06 4.09
C LEU A 6 18.32 7.50 3.62
N GLU A 7 18.54 6.20 3.79
CA GLU A 7 19.76 5.51 3.36
C GLU A 7 19.64 5.13 1.88
N THR A 8 20.37 5.83 1.01
CA THR A 8 20.35 5.65 -0.45
C THR A 8 21.34 4.59 -0.96
N ASP A 9 22.17 4.03 -0.08
CA ASP A 9 23.24 3.11 -0.45
C ASP A 9 22.72 1.68 -0.74
N PHE A 10 21.51 1.32 -0.26
CA PHE A 10 20.85 0.01 -0.44
C PHE A 10 21.76 -1.23 -0.24
N ASN A 11 22.91 -1.06 0.42
CA ASN A 11 24.01 -2.01 0.42
C ASN A 11 23.78 -3.17 1.40
N ALA A 12 22.93 -2.95 2.40
CA ALA A 12 22.33 -3.99 3.24
C ALA A 12 20.89 -4.24 2.76
N LEU A 13 20.52 -5.51 2.55
CA LEU A 13 19.14 -5.95 2.28
C LEU A 13 18.20 -5.31 3.32
N VAL A 14 17.58 -4.18 2.95
CA VAL A 14 16.73 -3.47 3.89
C VAL A 14 15.54 -4.37 4.16
N THR A 15 15.49 -4.75 5.42
CA THR A 15 14.85 -5.93 5.99
C THR A 15 13.32 -5.90 5.82
N PRO A 16 12.62 -7.02 6.12
CA PRO A 16 11.15 -7.08 6.17
C PRO A 16 10.48 -5.95 6.98
N SER A 17 11.23 -5.26 7.84
CA SER A 17 10.83 -4.07 8.58
C SER A 17 10.49 -2.87 7.68
N LEU A 18 11.26 -2.63 6.60
CA LEU A 18 10.97 -1.53 5.66
C LEU A 18 9.72 -1.84 4.85
N VAL A 19 9.56 -3.09 4.38
CA VAL A 19 8.34 -3.52 3.66
C VAL A 19 7.09 -3.33 4.54
N LYS A 20 7.18 -3.65 5.83
CA LYS A 20 6.11 -3.38 6.79
C LYS A 20 5.82 -1.87 6.95
N ALA A 21 6.85 -1.04 7.02
CA ALA A 21 6.69 0.41 7.13
C ALA A 21 6.01 0.99 5.89
N ILE A 22 6.46 0.59 4.70
CA ILE A 22 5.85 0.99 3.41
C ILE A 22 4.40 0.53 3.38
N TYR A 23 4.11 -0.72 3.74
CA TYR A 23 2.74 -1.24 3.80
C TYR A 23 1.83 -0.33 4.64
N VAL A 24 2.22 -0.03 5.88
CA VAL A 24 1.43 0.83 6.78
C VAL A 24 1.25 2.22 6.20
N LEU A 25 2.31 2.83 5.66
CA LEU A 25 2.21 4.15 5.01
C LEU A 25 1.25 4.14 3.83
N THR A 26 1.32 3.11 2.97
CA THR A 26 0.39 2.95 1.85
C THR A 26 -1.05 2.80 2.32
N LEU A 27 -1.32 2.02 3.38
CA LEU A 27 -2.67 1.90 3.92
C LEU A 27 -3.23 3.24 4.42
N ILE A 28 -2.39 4.04 5.08
CA ILE A 28 -2.78 5.38 5.57
C ILE A 28 -3.13 6.28 4.38
N VAL A 29 -2.27 6.33 3.36
CA VAL A 29 -2.49 7.16 2.16
C VAL A 29 -3.77 6.75 1.42
N VAL A 30 -3.95 5.46 1.15
CA VAL A 30 -5.15 4.89 0.51
C VAL A 30 -6.42 5.25 1.29
N THR A 31 -6.36 5.16 2.62
CA THR A 31 -7.51 5.48 3.47
C THR A 31 -7.82 6.97 3.44
N LEU A 32 -6.81 7.84 3.52
CA LEU A 32 -6.99 9.29 3.44
C LEU A 32 -7.51 9.74 2.07
N GLU A 33 -7.00 9.17 0.99
CA GLU A 33 -7.49 9.39 -0.38
C GLU A 33 -8.97 9.01 -0.49
N CYS A 34 -9.34 7.81 -0.06
CA CYS A 34 -10.73 7.35 -0.12
C CYS A 34 -11.65 8.18 0.77
N LEU A 35 -11.19 8.65 1.93
CA LEU A 35 -11.96 9.59 2.75
C LEU A 35 -12.18 10.92 2.01
N ALA A 36 -11.15 11.45 1.36
CA ALA A 36 -11.28 12.67 0.57
C ALA A 36 -12.30 12.51 -0.58
N ILE A 37 -12.24 11.38 -1.30
CA ILE A 37 -13.20 11.04 -2.36
C ILE A 37 -14.62 10.91 -1.77
N LEU A 38 -14.77 10.27 -0.61
CA LEU A 38 -16.06 10.11 0.06
C LEU A 38 -16.67 11.47 0.42
N PHE A 39 -15.90 12.35 1.07
CA PHE A 39 -16.37 13.68 1.43
C PHE A 39 -16.70 14.53 0.21
N PHE A 40 -15.89 14.44 -0.85
CA PHE A 40 -16.16 15.09 -2.12
C PHE A 40 -17.44 14.56 -2.77
N GLY A 41 -17.66 13.25 -2.75
CA GLY A 41 -18.88 12.61 -3.22
C GLY A 41 -20.13 13.08 -2.47
N ILE A 42 -20.05 13.19 -1.14
CA ILE A 42 -21.13 13.73 -0.31
C ILE A 42 -21.42 15.19 -0.67
N TRP A 43 -20.39 16.01 -0.88
CA TRP A 43 -20.55 17.40 -1.29
C TRP A 43 -21.24 17.52 -2.66
N LEU A 44 -20.81 16.71 -3.65
CA LEU A 44 -21.46 16.65 -4.97
C LEU A 44 -22.91 16.17 -4.88
N PHE A 45 -23.21 15.24 -3.97
CA PHE A 45 -24.57 14.72 -3.78
C PHE A 45 -25.57 15.81 -3.37
N GLN A 46 -25.11 16.86 -2.67
CA GLN A 46 -25.92 17.99 -2.22
C GLN A 46 -26.15 19.06 -3.31
N GLY A 47 -25.40 19.01 -4.40
CA GLY A 47 -25.47 19.98 -5.50
C GLY A 47 -26.23 19.47 -6.73
N GLU A 48 -26.11 20.19 -7.84
CA GLU A 48 -26.72 19.79 -9.12
C GLU A 48 -26.13 18.48 -9.68
N ALA A 49 -24.91 18.13 -9.26
CA ALA A 49 -24.20 16.93 -9.66
C ALA A 49 -24.57 15.68 -8.82
N TRP A 50 -25.79 15.62 -8.29
CA TRP A 50 -26.19 14.65 -7.26
C TRP A 50 -25.94 13.19 -7.67
N LEU A 51 -26.19 12.83 -8.93
CA LEU A 51 -25.99 11.46 -9.44
C LEU A 51 -24.51 11.05 -9.39
N SER A 52 -23.61 11.98 -9.74
CA SER A 52 -22.17 11.72 -9.66
C SER A 52 -21.69 11.57 -8.22
N GLY A 53 -22.24 12.37 -7.30
CA GLY A 53 -21.98 12.25 -5.87
C GLY A 53 -22.44 10.91 -5.30
N LEU A 54 -23.63 10.45 -5.67
CA LEU A 54 -24.16 9.14 -5.28
C LEU A 54 -23.27 8.01 -5.77
N ILE A 55 -22.86 8.04 -7.04
CA ILE A 55 -21.96 7.03 -7.62
C ILE A 55 -20.63 7.03 -6.88
N ALA A 56 -20.03 8.21 -6.64
CA ALA A 56 -18.76 8.33 -5.93
C ALA A 56 -18.85 7.71 -4.53
N VAL A 57 -19.88 8.04 -3.75
CA VAL A 57 -20.09 7.51 -2.39
C VAL A 57 -20.25 5.99 -2.41
N LEU A 58 -21.05 5.45 -3.35
CA LEU A 58 -21.29 4.01 -3.46
C LEU A 58 -20.06 3.23 -3.91
N VAL A 59 -19.25 3.80 -4.82
CA VAL A 59 -18.07 3.13 -5.40
C VAL A 59 -16.86 3.20 -4.47
N THR A 60 -16.70 4.27 -3.70
CA THR A 60 -15.56 4.49 -2.78
C THR A 60 -15.22 3.29 -1.88
N PRO A 61 -16.16 2.64 -1.16
CA PRO A 61 -15.80 1.50 -0.31
C PRO A 61 -15.24 0.31 -1.10
N PHE A 62 -15.69 0.09 -2.33
CA PHE A 62 -15.16 -0.97 -3.20
C PHE A 62 -13.77 -0.63 -3.70
N VAL A 63 -13.53 0.64 -4.07
CA VAL A 63 -12.20 1.14 -4.46
C VAL A 63 -11.21 1.00 -3.32
N TRP A 64 -11.60 1.43 -2.11
CA TRP A 64 -10.77 1.28 -0.91
C TRP A 64 -10.42 -0.19 -0.67
N LEU A 65 -11.42 -1.08 -0.65
CA LEU A 65 -11.20 -2.51 -0.42
C LEU A 65 -10.25 -3.12 -1.47
N LEU A 66 -10.45 -2.78 -2.74
CA LEU A 66 -9.60 -3.27 -3.84
C LEU A 66 -8.16 -2.78 -3.68
N GLN A 67 -7.95 -1.49 -3.38
CA GLN A 67 -6.62 -0.92 -3.16
C GLN A 67 -5.92 -1.57 -1.96
N MET A 68 -6.64 -1.85 -0.86
CA MET A 68 -6.12 -2.55 0.32
C MET A 68 -5.66 -3.98 -0.03
N LEU A 69 -6.48 -4.73 -0.79
CA LEU A 69 -6.15 -6.09 -1.23
C LEU A 69 -4.96 -6.11 -2.19
N LEU A 70 -4.92 -5.22 -3.18
CA LEU A 70 -3.81 -5.12 -4.12
C LEU A 70 -2.51 -4.76 -3.40
N THR A 71 -2.55 -3.80 -2.49
CA THR A 71 -1.41 -3.41 -1.66
C THR A 71 -0.89 -4.60 -0.86
N ARG A 72 -1.78 -5.40 -0.28
CA ARG A 72 -1.40 -6.62 0.45
C ARG A 72 -0.71 -7.65 -0.46
N VAL A 73 -1.30 -7.97 -1.60
CA VAL A 73 -0.73 -8.95 -2.55
C VAL A 73 0.65 -8.49 -3.05
N LEU A 74 0.81 -7.20 -3.35
CA LEU A 74 2.09 -6.64 -3.77
C LEU A 74 3.15 -6.74 -2.68
N MET A 75 2.82 -6.38 -1.43
CA MET A 75 3.78 -6.50 -0.33
C MET A 75 4.14 -7.95 -0.01
N GLU A 76 3.18 -8.87 -0.10
CA GLU A 76 3.44 -10.31 0.02
C GLU A 76 4.40 -10.79 -1.08
N ALA A 77 4.21 -10.36 -2.33
CA ALA A 77 5.12 -10.67 -3.43
C ALA A 77 6.54 -10.12 -3.18
N VAL A 78 6.67 -8.89 -2.69
CA VAL A 78 7.96 -8.30 -2.32
C VAL A 78 8.66 -9.11 -1.22
N VAL A 79 7.94 -9.48 -0.15
CA VAL A 79 8.50 -10.31 0.94
C VAL A 79 8.94 -11.68 0.42
N VAL A 80 8.17 -12.30 -0.48
CA VAL A 80 8.53 -13.60 -1.08
C VAL A 80 9.84 -13.51 -1.85
N ARG A 81 10.08 -12.43 -2.61
CA ARG A 81 11.35 -12.22 -3.33
C ARG A 81 12.54 -12.14 -2.37
N PHE A 82 12.39 -11.43 -1.26
CA PHE A 82 13.44 -11.36 -0.23
C PHE A 82 13.73 -12.74 0.38
N LYS A 83 12.69 -13.51 0.70
CA LYS A 83 12.85 -14.87 1.21
C LYS A 83 13.54 -15.78 0.20
N GLN A 84 13.18 -15.72 -1.08
CA GLN A 84 13.81 -16.52 -2.14
C GLN A 84 15.32 -16.23 -2.24
N ALA A 85 15.72 -14.97 -2.21
CA ALA A 85 17.13 -14.58 -2.24
C ALA A 85 17.92 -15.11 -1.01
N GLU A 86 17.30 -15.06 0.17
CA GLU A 86 17.90 -15.57 1.39
C GLU A 86 18.08 -17.09 1.37
N TYR A 87 17.07 -17.85 0.90
CA TYR A 87 17.18 -19.31 0.74
C TYR A 87 18.32 -19.71 -0.19
N LEU A 88 18.50 -19.00 -1.32
CA LEU A 88 19.60 -19.27 -2.25
C LEU A 88 20.97 -19.01 -1.61
N ARG A 89 21.11 -17.96 -0.80
CA ARG A 89 22.35 -17.69 -0.05
C ARG A 89 22.67 -18.82 0.92
N VAL A 90 21.68 -19.30 1.69
CA VAL A 90 21.88 -20.41 2.64
C VAL A 90 22.27 -21.71 1.94
N ILE A 91 21.74 -21.99 0.76
CA ILE A 91 22.14 -23.17 -0.04
C ILE A 91 23.59 -23.03 -0.50
N LYS A 92 23.99 -21.85 -1.00
CA LYS A 92 25.36 -21.57 -1.43
C LYS A 92 26.36 -21.71 -0.29
N ASP A 93 26.03 -21.26 0.93
CA ASP A 93 26.93 -21.35 2.08
C ASP A 93 27.12 -22.79 2.61
N LYS A 94 26.25 -23.73 2.20
CA LYS A 94 26.31 -25.15 2.59
C LYS A 94 27.00 -26.06 1.56
N LEU A 95 27.29 -25.55 0.37
CA LEU A 95 27.96 -26.26 -0.72
C LEU A 95 29.46 -25.96 -0.70
#